data_AF-A0AA91JR56-F1
#
_entry.id   AF-A0AA91JR56-F1
#
_cell.length_a   1.000
_cell.length_b   1.000
_cell.length_c   1.000
_cell.angle_alpha   90.00
_cell.angle_beta   90.00
_cell.angle_gamma   90.00
#
_symmetry.space_group_name_H-M   'P 1'
#
loop_
_entity.id
_entity.type
_entity.pdbx_description
1 polymer ?
#
loop_
_entity_poly.entity_id
_entity_poly.type
_entity_poly.pdbx_seq_one_letter_code
_entity_poly.pdbx_strand_id
1 'polypeptide(L)'
;MAVLNNIKQFIDSRGISRYRFWQDTGLGRDTAYRLCNDPTYIPTGGVLDKICATYKVQPGELLTWVPDDCSNQNVVAPLQNITSDTQSKTKTSSKEQQQPESIIKIILGSKSA
;
A
#
# COMPACT_ATOMS: atom_id res chain seq x y z
N MET A 1 -13.21 16.96 -12.31
CA MET A 1 -11.97 16.54 -11.65
C MET A 1 -12.28 16.70 -10.18
N ALA A 2 -12.19 15.65 -9.36
CA ALA A 2 -12.60 15.73 -7.96
C ALA A 2 -11.49 15.24 -7.04
N VAL A 3 -11.28 15.98 -5.94
CA VAL A 3 -10.55 15.44 -4.79
C VAL A 3 -11.53 14.56 -4.04
N LEU A 4 -11.08 13.36 -3.68
CA LEU A 4 -11.80 12.40 -2.85
C LEU A 4 -10.96 12.12 -1.60
N ASN A 5 -11.62 11.81 -0.49
CA ASN A 5 -10.94 11.20 0.64
C ASN A 5 -10.69 9.70 0.35
N ASN A 6 -9.56 9.19 0.83
CA ASN A 6 -9.17 7.79 0.70
C ASN A 6 -9.13 7.07 2.07
N ILE A 7 -9.81 7.61 3.08
CA ILE A 7 -9.67 7.15 4.47
C ILE A 7 -10.07 5.69 4.63
N LYS A 8 -11.11 5.24 3.91
CA LYS A 8 -11.52 3.84 3.93
C LYS A 8 -10.40 2.90 3.48
N GLN A 9 -9.79 3.20 2.33
CA GLN A 9 -8.72 2.36 1.78
C GLN A 9 -7.45 2.45 2.63
N PHE A 10 -7.17 3.62 3.20
CA PHE A 10 -6.11 3.80 4.18
C PHE A 10 -6.27 2.87 5.40
N ILE A 11 -7.44 2.84 6.06
CA ILE A 11 -7.66 1.99 7.24
C ILE A 11 -7.71 0.51 6.88
N ASP A 12 -8.30 0.16 5.74
CA ASP A 12 -8.41 -1.22 5.27
C ASP A 12 -7.02 -1.81 4.99
N SER A 13 -6.10 -1.03 4.39
CA SER A 13 -4.72 -1.46 4.13
C SER A 13 -3.92 -1.79 5.40
N ARG A 14 -4.34 -1.24 6.54
CA ARG A 14 -3.73 -1.42 7.86
C ARG A 14 -4.49 -2.42 8.74
N GLY A 15 -5.57 -3.03 8.24
CA GLY A 15 -6.42 -3.95 9.01
C GLY A 15 -7.19 -3.26 10.15
N ILE A 16 -7.39 -1.94 10.07
CA ILE A 16 -8.07 -1.16 11.11
C ILE A 16 -9.57 -1.14 10.80
N SER A 17 -10.39 -1.55 11.76
CA SER A 17 -11.85 -1.45 11.62
C SER A 17 -12.31 0.01 11.73
N ARG A 18 -13.42 0.36 11.06
CA ARG A 18 -14.06 1.68 11.18
C ARG A 18 -14.36 2.07 12.63
N TYR A 19 -14.75 1.09 13.45
CA TYR A 19 -14.97 1.30 14.88
C TYR A 19 -13.68 1.69 15.59
N ARG A 20 -12.58 0.97 15.34
CA ARG A 20 -11.27 1.30 15.91
C ARG A 20 -10.79 2.67 15.43
N PHE A 21 -10.97 2.99 14.15
CA PHE A 21 -10.64 4.31 13.60
C PHE A 21 -11.36 5.45 14.33
N TRP A 22 -12.66 5.29 14.59
CA TRP A 22 -13.42 6.25 15.37
C TRP A 22 -12.87 6.41 16.79
N GLN A 23 -12.58 5.30 17.48
CA GLN A 23 -12.04 5.33 18.84
C GLN A 23 -10.64 5.98 18.90
N ASP A 24 -9.75 5.65 17.97
CA ASP A 24 -8.37 6.13 17.95
C ASP A 24 -8.24 7.61 17.61
N THR A 25 -9.13 8.13 16.75
CA THR A 25 -9.08 9.53 16.28
C THR A 25 -9.84 10.49 17.18
N GLY A 26 -10.71 9.99 18.07
CA GLY A 26 -11.55 10.82 18.94
C GLY A 26 -12.47 11.78 18.16
N LEU A 27 -12.82 11.42 16.92
CA LEU A 27 -13.76 12.18 16.10
C LEU A 27 -15.20 11.93 16.56
N GLY A 28 -16.12 12.84 16.16
CA GLY A 28 -17.54 12.56 16.27
C GLY A 28 -17.89 11.29 15.49
N ARG A 29 -18.74 10.43 16.06
CA ARG A 29 -19.09 9.13 15.47
C ARG A 29 -19.58 9.29 14.03
N ASP A 30 -20.52 10.21 13.80
CA ASP A 30 -21.08 10.43 12.47
C ASP A 30 -20.01 10.90 11.48
N THR A 31 -19.11 11.79 11.91
CA THR A 31 -17.97 12.23 11.10
C THR A 31 -17.06 11.06 10.72
N ALA A 32 -16.67 10.24 11.69
CA ALA A 32 -15.77 9.11 11.46
C ALA A 32 -16.37 8.09 10.49
N TYR A 33 -17.65 7.75 10.65
CA TYR A 33 -18.33 6.82 9.76
C TYR A 33 -18.59 7.43 8.38
N ARG A 34 -18.92 8.73 8.30
CA ARG A 34 -19.12 9.43 7.02
C ARG A 34 -17.83 9.48 6.20
N LEU A 35 -16.69 9.77 6.82
CA LEU A 35 -15.38 9.72 6.17
C LEU A 35 -15.07 8.33 5.57
N CYS A 36 -15.54 7.26 6.20
CA CYS A 36 -15.31 5.91 5.68
C CYS A 36 -16.33 5.49 4.62
N ASN A 37 -17.54 6.06 4.62
CA ASN A 37 -18.64 5.62 3.77
C ASN A 37 -18.77 6.47 2.49
N ASP A 38 -18.37 7.73 2.54
CA ASP A 38 -18.54 8.69 1.45
C ASP A 38 -17.17 9.29 1.06
N PRO A 39 -16.56 8.82 -0.05
CA PRO A 39 -15.29 9.35 -0.57
C PRO A 39 -15.37 10.83 -0.98
N THR A 40 -16.57 11.37 -1.25
CA THR A 40 -16.73 12.78 -1.65
C THR A 40 -16.74 13.73 -0.45
N TYR A 41 -16.89 13.19 0.77
CA TYR A 41 -16.85 13.98 1.98
C TYR A 41 -15.41 14.36 2.36
N ILE A 42 -15.01 15.59 2.06
CA ILE A 42 -13.66 16.06 2.34
C ILE A 42 -13.54 16.49 3.81
N PRO A 43 -12.62 15.89 4.60
CA PRO A 43 -12.39 16.32 5.97
C PRO A 43 -11.90 17.78 6.02
N THR A 44 -12.34 18.53 7.03
CA THR A 44 -11.80 19.85 7.32
C THR A 44 -10.36 19.74 7.85
N GLY A 45 -9.61 20.84 7.82
CA GLY A 45 -8.22 20.86 8.29
C GLY A 45 -8.04 20.31 9.71
N GLY A 46 -8.93 20.64 10.66
CA GLY A 46 -8.84 20.12 12.02
C GLY A 46 -9.16 18.63 12.15
N VAL A 47 -10.01 18.08 11.28
CA VAL A 47 -10.27 16.63 11.24
C VAL A 47 -9.06 15.91 10.64
N LEU A 48 -8.50 16.45 9.56
CA LEU A 48 -7.27 15.96 8.94
C LEU A 48 -6.11 15.94 9.94
N ASP A 49 -5.89 17.04 10.66
CA ASP A 49 -4.83 17.17 11.65
C ASP A 49 -4.93 16.09 12.74
N LYS A 50 -6.13 15.83 13.26
CA LYS A 50 -6.36 14.72 14.21
C LYS A 50 -5.96 13.37 13.64
N ILE A 51 -6.37 13.06 12.41
CA ILE A 51 -6.06 11.78 11.76
C ILE A 51 -4.54 11.65 11.54
N CYS A 52 -3.91 12.71 11.02
CA CYS A 52 -2.46 12.77 10.82
C CYS A 52 -1.70 12.61 12.15
N ALA A 53 -2.15 13.27 13.21
CA ALA A 53 -1.55 13.20 14.54
C ALA A 53 -1.68 11.80 15.17
N THR A 54 -2.82 11.13 15.00
CA THR A 54 -3.07 9.77 15.51
C THR A 54 -2.23 8.73 14.79
N TYR A 55 -2.23 8.73 13.45
CA TYR A 55 -1.58 7.67 12.66
C TYR A 55 -0.18 8.01 12.17
N LYS A 56 0.31 9.23 12.46
CA LYS A 56 1.62 9.75 12.04
C LYS A 56 1.83 9.69 10.53
N VAL A 57 0.84 10.19 9.79
CA VAL A 57 0.81 10.19 8.32
C VAL A 57 0.71 11.59 7.77
N GLN A 58 1.12 11.75 6.51
CA GLN A 58 0.97 13.02 5.81
C GLN A 58 -0.45 13.18 5.25
N PRO A 59 -0.98 14.42 5.16
CA PRO A 59 -2.34 14.65 4.65
C PRO A 59 -2.53 14.20 3.19
N GLY A 60 -1.45 14.20 2.39
CA GLY A 60 -1.46 13.71 1.01
C GLY A 60 -1.72 12.21 0.87
N GLU A 61 -1.54 11.42 1.94
CA GLU A 61 -1.88 9.99 1.94
C GLU A 61 -3.39 9.75 2.11
N LEU A 62 -4.12 10.75 2.62
CA LEU A 62 -5.55 10.62 2.96
C LEU A 62 -6.47 11.20 1.89
N LEU A 63 -5.91 11.88 0.89
CA LEU A 63 -6.64 12.55 -0.19
C LEU A 63 -6.11 12.06 -1.54
N THR A 64 -7.02 11.90 -2.50
CA THR A 64 -6.69 11.45 -3.85
C THR A 64 -7.41 12.32 -4.86
N TRP A 65 -6.69 12.80 -5.86
CA TRP A 65 -7.28 13.50 -6.99
C TRP A 65 -7.66 12.50 -8.09
N VAL A 66 -8.89 12.57 -8.58
CA VAL A 66 -9.41 11.69 -9.63
C VAL A 66 -9.88 12.51 -10.83
N PRO A 67 -9.42 12.18 -12.05
CA PRO A 67 -9.91 12.83 -13.26
C PRO A 67 -11.31 12.35 -13.67
N ASP A 68 -12.11 13.23 -14.29
CA ASP A 68 -13.50 12.90 -14.69
C ASP A 68 -13.57 11.82 -15.79
N ASP A 69 -12.47 11.65 -16.53
CA ASP A 69 -12.43 10.85 -17.76
C ASP A 69 -12.24 9.35 -17.50
N CYS A 70 -12.20 8.89 -16.25
CA CYS A 70 -12.06 7.45 -15.92
C CYS A 70 -13.41 6.70 -15.83
N SER A 71 -14.43 7.13 -16.58
CA SER A 71 -15.75 6.48 -16.62
C SER A 71 -15.93 5.43 -17.73
N ASN A 72 -14.84 4.85 -18.27
CA ASN A 72 -14.89 3.59 -19.02
C ASN A 72 -13.49 3.02 -19.25
N GLN A 73 -13.19 1.85 -18.68
CA GLN A 73 -12.12 1.00 -19.19
C GLN A 73 -12.56 -0.46 -19.22
N ASN A 74 -13.56 -0.71 -20.08
CA ASN A 74 -13.43 -1.83 -21.02
C ASN A 74 -12.58 -1.34 -22.21
N VAL A 75 -11.26 -1.24 -22.02
CA VAL A 75 -10.31 -1.26 -23.13
C VAL A 75 -9.29 -2.34 -22.83
N VAL A 76 -9.62 -3.53 -23.33
CA VAL A 76 -8.68 -4.52 -23.88
C VAL A 76 -7.21 -4.21 -23.65
N ALA A 77 -6.58 -4.99 -22.77
CA ALA A 77 -5.14 -5.19 -22.82
C ALA A 77 -4.73 -5.65 -24.23
N PRO A 78 -3.76 -5.01 -24.90
CA PRO A 78 -2.98 -5.68 -25.91
C PRO A 78 -1.80 -6.35 -25.21
N LEU A 79 -1.85 -7.67 -25.17
CA LEU A 79 -0.78 -8.54 -24.70
C LEU A 79 0.25 -8.73 -25.83
N GLN A 80 1.37 -8.01 -25.86
CA GLN A 80 2.59 -8.37 -26.63
C GLN A 80 3.82 -7.71 -25.95
N ASN A 81 4.48 -8.37 -25.01
CA ASN A 81 5.62 -9.25 -25.30
C ASN A 81 6.57 -8.66 -26.36
N ILE A 82 7.47 -7.78 -25.93
CA ILE A 82 8.76 -7.56 -26.62
C ILE A 82 9.89 -8.08 -25.74
N THR A 83 10.03 -9.41 -25.76
CA THR A 83 11.33 -10.05 -25.60
C THR A 83 12.13 -9.73 -26.86
N SER A 84 13.08 -8.81 -26.75
CA SER A 84 14.14 -8.62 -27.74
C SER A 84 15.43 -9.16 -27.14
N ASP A 85 15.57 -10.49 -27.16
CA ASP A 85 16.89 -11.11 -27.16
C ASP A 85 17.61 -10.68 -28.45
N THR A 86 18.84 -10.16 -28.33
CA THR A 86 20.04 -10.69 -29.01
C THR A 86 21.26 -9.77 -28.78
N GLN A 87 22.09 -10.20 -27.82
CA GLN A 87 23.56 -10.30 -27.89
C GLN A 87 24.38 -9.11 -28.43
N SER A 88 25.12 -8.45 -27.54
CA SER A 88 26.45 -7.92 -27.85
C SER A 88 27.45 -8.43 -26.81
N LYS A 89 28.35 -9.28 -27.29
CA LYS A 89 29.42 -9.97 -26.60
C LYS A 89 30.72 -9.19 -26.80
N THR A 90 31.28 -8.62 -25.73
CA THR A 90 32.73 -8.37 -25.56
C THR A 90 32.99 -8.36 -24.05
N LYS A 91 33.48 -9.47 -23.44
CA LYS A 91 34.89 -9.70 -23.01
C LYS A 91 35.49 -8.43 -22.35
N THR A 92 36.07 -8.39 -21.15
CA THR A 92 36.72 -9.40 -20.28
C THR A 92 36.99 -8.74 -18.92
N SER A 93 36.90 -9.51 -17.82
CA SER A 93 37.85 -9.55 -16.68
C SER A 93 37.19 -9.45 -15.30
N SER A 94 37.17 -10.61 -14.62
CA SER A 94 37.66 -10.84 -13.23
C SER A 94 37.04 -9.99 -12.12
N LYS A 95 36.51 -10.49 -10.99
CA LYS A 95 36.81 -11.68 -10.16
C LYS A 95 35.76 -11.68 -9.02
N GLU A 96 35.12 -12.80 -8.68
CA GLU A 96 35.37 -13.62 -7.46
C GLU A 96 34.15 -13.52 -6.50
N GLN A 97 33.30 -14.55 -6.44
CA GLN A 97 33.11 -15.49 -5.30
C GLN A 97 32.63 -14.76 -4.01
N GLN A 98 31.50 -15.06 -3.36
CA GLN A 98 31.05 -16.37 -2.87
C GLN A 98 29.59 -16.26 -2.37
N GLN A 99 28.74 -17.20 -2.78
CA GLN A 99 27.53 -17.67 -2.09
C GLN A 99 27.91 -19.05 -1.50
N PRO A 100 27.34 -19.57 -0.39
CA PRO A 100 25.95 -20.04 -0.46
C PRO A 100 25.10 -20.00 0.84
N GLU A 101 23.82 -19.72 0.65
CA GLU A 101 22.67 -20.52 1.08
C GLU A 101 22.81 -21.30 2.41
N SER A 102 22.25 -20.75 3.49
CA SER A 102 21.98 -21.48 4.73
C SER A 102 20.76 -22.37 4.56
N ILE A 103 20.98 -23.58 4.05
CA ILE A 103 19.97 -24.64 4.03
C ILE A 103 19.93 -25.30 5.42
N ILE A 104 18.79 -25.12 6.10
CA ILE A 104 18.40 -25.80 7.33
C ILE A 104 18.56 -27.32 7.15
N LYS A 105 19.38 -27.94 8.00
CA LYS A 105 19.39 -29.39 8.24
C LYS A 105 19.36 -29.67 9.74
N ILE A 106 18.14 -29.82 10.27
CA ILE A 106 17.88 -30.32 11.62
C ILE A 106 18.02 -31.83 11.59
N ILE A 107 19.08 -32.40 12.19
CA ILE A 107 19.09 -33.80 12.62
C ILE A 107 20.01 -33.98 13.85
N LEU A 108 19.41 -34.38 14.98
CA LEU A 108 19.71 -35.55 15.82
C LEU A 108 19.44 -35.26 17.31
N GLY A 109 18.46 -36.01 17.84
CA GLY A 109 18.22 -36.12 19.28
C GLY A 109 19.25 -37.03 19.92
N SER A 110 19.88 -36.53 20.99
CA SER A 110 20.68 -37.32 21.92
C SER A 110 19.81 -37.68 23.11
N LYS A 111 19.44 -38.96 23.21
CA LYS A 111 18.73 -39.54 24.34
C LYS A 111 19.78 -40.03 25.33
N SER A 112 19.80 -39.46 26.53
CA SER A 112 20.63 -39.90 27.66
C SER A 112 20.20 -41.29 28.14
N ALA A 113 21.17 -42.15 28.42
CA ALA A 113 21.06 -43.34 29.27
C ALA A 113 22.40 -43.53 29.99
#